data_AF-A0A7S0QSF2-F1
#
_entry.id   AF-A0A7S0QSF2-F1
#
_cell.length_a   1.000
_cell.length_b   1.000
_cell.length_c   1.000
_cell.angle_alpha   90.00
_cell.angle_beta   90.00
_cell.angle_gamma   90.00
#
_symmetry.space_group_name_H-M   'P 1'
#
loop_
_entity.id
_entity.type
_entity.pdbx_description
1 polymer ?
#
loop_
_entity_poly.entity_id
_entity_poly.type
_entity_poly.pdbx_seq_one_letter_code
_entity_poly.pdbx_strand_id
1 'polypeptide(L)'
;QIECGFSCVVPETQGAVSKCDTFCGDGVIAGSEECDTELVAPSVNNPNRQGCNSYCRRDHGWSCNIPLSVCVTNISAPQFCSPICGDGLIYFPEECDDVEWNLDDKSCSSACRINREFVCYGFPCMAPSPS
;
A
#
# COMPACT_ATOMS: atom_id res chain seq x y z
N GLN A 1 -24.61 7.08 17.63
CA GLN A 1 -24.43 6.12 16.53
C GLN A 1 -23.08 5.46 16.76
N ILE A 2 -22.95 4.15 16.49
CA ILE A 2 -21.64 3.50 16.45
C ILE A 2 -21.14 3.67 15.01
N GLU A 3 -19.97 4.28 14.84
CA GLU A 3 -19.32 4.50 13.54
C GLU A 3 -18.73 3.17 13.02
N CYS A 4 -18.64 3.00 11.71
CA CYS A 4 -18.06 1.79 11.12
C CYS A 4 -16.57 1.67 11.47
N GLY A 5 -16.08 0.44 11.67
CA GLY A 5 -14.70 0.18 12.11
C GLY A 5 -14.42 0.50 13.58
N PHE A 6 -15.41 0.99 14.34
CA PHE A 6 -15.29 1.24 15.77
C PHE A 6 -16.06 0.21 16.60
N SER A 7 -15.35 -0.43 17.53
CA SER A 7 -15.97 -1.20 18.61
C SER A 7 -15.98 -0.37 19.88
N CYS A 8 -17.19 0.00 20.31
CA CYS A 8 -17.40 0.88 21.45
C CYS A 8 -17.91 0.12 22.67
N VAL A 9 -17.30 0.38 23.83
CA VAL A 9 -17.90 0.03 25.12
C VAL A 9 -18.79 1.20 25.55
N VAL A 10 -20.10 0.95 25.60
CA VAL A 10 -21.09 1.95 26.03
C VAL A 10 -21.23 1.87 27.56
N PRO A 11 -20.93 2.93 28.31
CA PRO A 11 -21.10 2.95 29.75
C PRO A 11 -22.59 2.97 30.15
N GLU A 12 -22.95 2.27 31.24
CA GLU A 12 -24.33 2.24 31.78
C GLU A 12 -24.78 3.61 32.30
N THR A 13 -23.84 4.48 32.66
CA THR A 13 -24.13 5.80 33.22
C THR A 13 -24.60 6.76 32.12
N GLN A 14 -25.84 7.27 32.25
CA GLN A 14 -26.37 8.28 31.34
C GLN A 14 -25.46 9.52 31.29
N GLY A 15 -25.03 9.88 30.08
CA GLY A 15 -24.17 11.04 29.83
C GLY A 15 -22.66 10.77 29.83
N ALA A 16 -22.22 9.53 30.11
CA ALA A 16 -20.82 9.16 29.99
C ALA A 16 -20.42 8.95 28.52
N VAL A 17 -19.19 9.34 28.19
CA VAL A 17 -18.63 9.22 26.82
C VAL A 17 -18.30 7.75 26.55
N SER A 18 -18.70 7.24 25.38
CA SER A 18 -18.34 5.89 24.94
C SER A 18 -16.86 5.85 24.55
N LYS A 19 -16.12 4.83 24.99
CA LYS A 19 -14.76 4.57 24.54
C LYS A 19 -14.80 3.60 23.37
N CYS A 20 -14.22 4.00 22.23
CA CYS A 20 -14.21 3.20 21.02
C CYS A 20 -12.77 2.92 20.59
N ASP A 21 -12.51 1.68 20.18
CA ASP A 21 -11.25 1.22 19.61
C ASP A 21 -11.47 0.80 18.14
N THR A 22 -10.41 0.85 17.32
CA THR A 22 -10.42 0.40 15.91
C THR A 22 -9.66 -0.93 15.76
N PHE A 23 -9.87 -1.64 14.64
CA PHE A 23 -9.26 -2.94 14.38
C PHE A 23 -8.51 -2.95 13.05
N CYS A 24 -7.18 -2.94 13.16
CA CYS A 24 -6.33 -3.03 11.99
C CYS A 24 -6.46 -4.37 11.25
N GLY A 25 -6.76 -4.31 9.97
CA GLY A 25 -6.88 -5.46 9.06
C GLY A 25 -8.32 -5.95 8.86
N ASP A 26 -9.33 -5.17 9.24
CA ASP A 26 -10.75 -5.46 9.02
C ASP A 26 -11.30 -4.88 7.69
N GLY A 27 -10.45 -4.20 6.91
CA GLY A 27 -10.81 -3.59 5.64
C GLY A 27 -11.46 -2.21 5.76
N VAL A 28 -11.59 -1.67 6.98
CA VAL A 28 -12.31 -0.42 7.27
C VAL A 28 -11.38 0.58 7.95
N ILE A 29 -10.96 1.60 7.20
CA ILE A 29 -10.17 2.68 7.78
C ILE A 29 -11.03 3.51 8.74
N ALA A 30 -10.68 3.44 10.02
CA ALA A 30 -11.30 4.16 11.10
C ALA A 30 -10.27 4.89 11.97
N GLY A 31 -10.73 5.93 12.66
CA GLY A 31 -9.90 6.68 13.62
C GLY A 31 -8.62 7.25 13.01
N SER A 32 -7.47 6.71 13.43
CA SER A 32 -6.13 7.19 13.04
C SER A 32 -5.41 6.30 12.02
N GLU A 33 -6.11 5.33 11.44
CA GLU A 33 -5.57 4.42 10.44
C GLU A 33 -5.28 5.16 9.13
N GLU A 34 -4.14 4.85 8.52
CA GLU A 34 -3.74 5.40 7.22
C GLU A 34 -3.98 4.44 6.06
N CYS A 35 -4.27 3.18 6.39
CA CYS A 35 -4.59 2.08 5.49
C CYS A 35 -5.25 0.99 6.34
N ASP A 36 -6.11 0.17 5.75
CA ASP A 36 -6.63 -1.03 6.42
C ASP A 36 -6.88 -2.13 5.37
N THR A 37 -5.85 -2.93 5.13
CA THR A 37 -5.95 -4.07 4.21
C THR A 37 -6.00 -5.36 5.02
N GLU A 38 -6.80 -6.34 4.59
CA GLU A 38 -6.90 -7.65 5.25
C GLU A 38 -5.56 -8.41 5.30
N LEU A 39 -4.58 -7.99 4.48
CA LEU A 39 -3.24 -8.56 4.39
C LEU A 39 -2.19 -7.66 5.05
N VAL A 40 -2.41 -7.37 6.33
CA VAL A 40 -1.41 -6.77 7.23
C VAL A 40 -0.24 -7.73 7.44
N ALA A 41 0.90 -7.47 6.78
CA ALA A 41 2.12 -8.25 6.98
C ALA A 41 3.07 -7.56 7.98
N PRO A 42 3.57 -8.27 9.00
CA PRO A 42 4.46 -7.71 10.01
C PRO A 42 5.91 -7.48 9.51
N SER A 43 6.27 -7.99 8.34
CA SER A 43 7.66 -8.01 7.85
C SER A 43 7.84 -7.15 6.61
N VAL A 44 8.74 -6.17 6.71
CA VAL A 44 9.26 -5.35 5.59
C VAL A 44 9.91 -6.16 4.47
N ASN A 45 10.29 -7.42 4.75
CA ASN A 45 10.98 -8.29 3.79
C ASN A 45 10.03 -9.26 3.06
N ASN A 46 8.70 -9.11 3.22
CA ASN A 46 7.74 -9.90 2.47
C ASN A 46 7.49 -9.23 1.11
N PRO A 47 7.89 -9.83 -0.02
CA PRO A 47 7.62 -9.26 -1.34
C PRO A 47 6.11 -9.19 -1.66
N ASN A 48 5.26 -10.00 -1.00
CA ASN A 48 3.80 -9.98 -1.15
C ASN A 48 3.11 -9.03 -0.16
N ARG A 49 3.86 -8.14 0.50
CA ARG A 49 3.28 -7.16 1.43
C ARG A 49 2.35 -6.23 0.68
N GLN A 50 1.23 -5.86 1.29
CA GLN A 50 0.24 -4.97 0.67
C GLN A 50 0.30 -3.56 1.26
N GLY A 51 1.51 -3.03 1.41
CA GLY A 51 1.78 -1.63 1.80
C GLY A 51 1.18 -1.13 3.12
N CYS A 52 0.54 -1.99 3.91
CA CYS A 52 -0.06 -1.65 5.19
C CYS A 52 0.54 -2.50 6.32
N ASN A 53 1.06 -1.86 7.35
CA ASN A 53 1.70 -2.54 8.48
C ASN A 53 0.71 -2.94 9.58
N SER A 54 1.18 -3.71 10.57
CA SER A 54 0.37 -4.19 11.70
C SER A 54 -0.15 -3.09 12.65
N TYR A 55 0.24 -1.83 12.42
CA TYR A 55 -0.24 -0.65 13.14
C TYR A 55 -1.13 0.23 12.26
N CYS A 56 -1.56 -0.27 11.09
CA CYS A 56 -2.36 0.44 10.09
C CYS A 56 -1.75 1.78 9.68
N ARG A 57 -0.42 1.76 9.50
CA ARG A 57 0.33 2.83 8.84
C ARG A 57 0.78 2.34 7.48
N ARG A 58 0.82 3.26 6.52
CA ARG A 58 1.37 2.97 5.20
C ARG A 58 2.86 2.68 5.30
N ASP A 59 3.29 1.68 4.57
CA ASP A 59 4.70 1.34 4.46
C ASP A 59 5.45 2.35 3.58
N HIS A 60 6.73 2.51 3.89
CA HIS A 60 7.61 3.36 3.09
C HIS A 60 7.76 2.78 1.68
N GLY A 61 7.56 3.63 0.67
CA GLY A 61 7.56 3.23 -0.74
C GLY A 61 6.26 2.64 -1.27
N TRP A 62 5.15 2.82 -0.53
CA TRP A 62 3.83 2.36 -0.94
C TRP A 62 2.83 3.52 -1.04
N SER A 63 2.06 3.52 -2.13
CA SER A 63 0.93 4.40 -2.33
C SER A 63 -0.36 3.59 -2.25
N CYS A 64 -1.23 3.95 -1.31
CA CYS A 64 -2.51 3.30 -1.14
C CYS A 64 -3.60 4.18 -1.74
N ASN A 65 -4.30 3.67 -2.74
CA ASN A 65 -5.51 4.31 -3.22
C ASN A 65 -6.64 3.94 -2.26
N ILE A 66 -6.95 4.87 -1.38
CA ILE A 66 -7.95 4.69 -0.35
C ILE A 66 -9.20 5.46 -0.79
N PRO A 67 -10.35 4.80 -1.01
CA PRO A 67 -11.59 5.52 -1.21
C PRO A 67 -11.88 6.35 0.05
N LEU A 68 -12.11 7.65 -0.13
CA LEU A 68 -12.45 8.57 0.97
C LEU A 68 -13.59 7.96 1.79
N SER A 69 -13.26 7.66 3.04
CA SER A 69 -14.06 6.96 4.04
C SER A 69 -15.55 7.33 3.98
N VAL A 70 -16.34 6.40 3.45
CA VAL A 70 -17.76 6.29 3.77
C VAL A 70 -17.97 4.81 3.91
N CYS A 71 -18.41 4.37 5.10
CA CYS A 71 -18.77 3.00 5.45
C CYS A 71 -19.26 2.19 4.23
N VAL A 72 -18.32 1.56 3.52
CA VAL A 72 -18.62 0.79 2.31
C VAL A 72 -18.94 -0.61 2.79
N THR A 73 -20.21 -0.81 3.14
CA THR A 73 -20.78 -2.16 3.32
C THR A 73 -20.77 -2.98 2.02
N ASN A 74 -20.35 -2.36 0.91
CA ASN A 74 -19.95 -3.04 -0.33
C ASN A 74 -18.42 -2.99 -0.45
N ILE A 75 -17.77 -4.11 -0.15
CA ILE A 75 -16.32 -4.40 -0.32
C ILE A 75 -15.86 -4.27 -1.81
N SER A 76 -16.70 -3.76 -2.72
CA SER A 76 -16.41 -3.71 -4.15
C SER A 76 -15.39 -2.65 -4.57
N ALA A 77 -14.95 -1.74 -3.68
CA ALA A 77 -13.81 -0.87 -3.90
C ALA A 77 -12.65 -1.40 -3.07
N PRO A 78 -11.76 -2.23 -3.64
CA PRO A 78 -10.73 -2.84 -2.83
C PRO A 78 -9.70 -1.77 -2.49
N GLN A 79 -9.34 -1.68 -1.21
CA GLN A 79 -8.20 -0.87 -0.79
C GLN A 79 -6.94 -1.54 -1.34
N PHE A 80 -6.32 -0.91 -2.32
CA PHE A 80 -5.11 -1.44 -2.92
C PHE A 80 -3.97 -0.48 -2.66
N CYS A 81 -2.93 -1.00 -2.01
CA CYS A 81 -1.63 -0.39 -2.00
C CYS A 81 -0.81 -0.95 -3.16
N SER A 82 -0.17 -0.07 -3.91
CA SER A 82 0.84 -0.40 -4.91
C SER A 82 2.17 0.21 -4.50
N PRO A 83 3.30 -0.42 -4.84
CA PRO A 83 4.59 0.23 -4.66
C PRO A 83 4.70 1.48 -5.54
N ILE A 84 5.58 2.40 -5.14
CA ILE A 84 5.78 3.68 -5.80
C ILE A 84 6.91 3.53 -6.81
N CYS A 85 6.53 3.47 -8.09
CA CYS A 85 7.51 3.51 -9.16
C CYS A 85 8.26 4.84 -9.18
N GLY A 86 9.59 4.81 -9.04
CA GLY A 86 10.47 5.97 -9.04
C GLY A 86 11.06 6.32 -7.67
N ASP A 87 10.86 5.49 -6.65
CA ASP A 87 11.39 5.71 -5.30
C ASP A 87 12.72 4.97 -5.04
N GLY A 88 13.14 4.13 -5.99
CA GLY A 88 14.40 3.37 -5.95
C GLY A 88 14.33 2.11 -5.11
N LEU A 89 13.14 1.72 -4.66
CA LEU A 89 12.85 0.44 -4.03
C LEU A 89 12.18 -0.47 -5.05
N ILE A 90 12.40 -1.78 -4.93
CA ILE A 90 11.73 -2.75 -5.81
C ILE A 90 10.90 -3.66 -4.94
N TYR A 91 9.59 -3.48 -5.04
CA TYR A 91 8.63 -4.38 -4.45
C TYR A 91 7.79 -5.01 -5.54
N PHE A 92 7.36 -6.25 -5.36
CA PHE A 92 6.42 -6.85 -6.30
C PHE A 92 5.16 -5.96 -6.40
N PRO A 93 4.68 -5.64 -7.62
CA PRO A 93 5.01 -6.24 -8.92
C PRO A 93 6.01 -5.46 -9.78
N GLU A 94 6.81 -4.55 -9.23
CA GLU A 94 7.88 -3.86 -9.95
C GLU A 94 8.94 -4.85 -10.41
N GLU A 95 9.38 -4.68 -11.65
CA GLU A 95 10.47 -5.47 -12.23
C GLU A 95 11.79 -4.68 -12.22
N CYS A 96 11.69 -3.35 -12.15
CA CYS A 96 12.80 -2.41 -12.13
C CYS A 96 12.37 -1.10 -11.41
N ASP A 97 13.32 -0.30 -10.91
CA ASP A 97 13.09 1.09 -10.50
C ASP A 97 14.40 1.90 -10.58
N ASP A 98 14.57 2.61 -11.68
CA ASP A 98 15.71 3.50 -11.94
C ASP A 98 15.39 4.97 -11.55
N VAL A 99 14.50 5.19 -10.58
CA VAL A 99 14.12 6.51 -10.03
C VAL A 99 13.62 7.49 -11.10
N GLU A 100 14.27 8.65 -11.24
CA GLU A 100 13.97 9.66 -12.25
C GLU A 100 14.21 9.19 -13.70
N TRP A 101 14.87 8.04 -13.89
CA TRP A 101 15.21 7.48 -15.21
C TRP A 101 14.18 6.46 -15.72
N ASN A 102 13.08 6.24 -14.98
CA ASN A 102 11.94 5.44 -15.41
C ASN A 102 11.22 6.10 -16.59
N LEU A 103 11.49 5.61 -17.80
CA LEU A 103 10.99 6.16 -19.06
C LEU A 103 10.70 5.03 -20.05
N ASP A 104 9.62 5.16 -20.81
CA ASP A 104 9.15 4.09 -21.71
C ASP A 104 10.16 3.71 -22.81
N ASP A 105 11.18 4.55 -23.07
CA ASP A 105 12.27 4.31 -24.02
C ASP A 105 13.62 3.90 -23.36
N LYS A 106 13.62 3.55 -22.07
CA LYS A 106 14.80 3.12 -21.30
C LYS A 106 14.71 1.66 -20.88
N SER A 107 15.66 1.20 -20.07
CA SER A 107 15.64 -0.13 -19.44
C SER A 107 14.40 -0.35 -18.59
N CYS A 108 14.06 0.66 -17.78
CA CYS A 108 12.89 0.65 -16.92
C CYS A 108 11.82 1.63 -17.43
N SER A 109 10.63 1.13 -17.71
CA SER A 109 9.49 1.94 -18.16
C SER A 109 8.92 2.83 -17.05
N SER A 110 8.09 3.80 -17.42
CA SER A 110 7.37 4.66 -16.45
C SER A 110 6.39 3.89 -15.55
N ALA A 111 6.12 2.62 -15.86
CA ALA A 111 5.31 1.70 -15.09
C ALA A 111 6.14 0.65 -14.33
N CYS A 112 7.45 0.86 -14.17
CA CYS A 112 8.39 -0.02 -13.48
C CYS A 112 8.40 -1.46 -14.03
N ARG A 113 8.27 -1.57 -15.36
CA ARG A 113 8.47 -2.81 -16.13
C ARG A 113 9.75 -2.76 -16.92
N ILE A 114 10.42 -3.91 -17.01
CA ILE A 114 11.60 -4.06 -17.86
C ILE A 114 11.14 -4.04 -19.32
N ASN A 115 11.70 -3.14 -20.11
CA ASN A 115 11.46 -3.12 -21.54
C ASN A 115 12.15 -4.32 -22.21
N ARG A 116 11.42 -5.05 -23.06
CA ARG A 116 11.86 -6.33 -23.67
C ARG A 116 13.18 -6.27 -24.44
N GLU A 117 13.58 -5.07 -24.88
CA GLU A 117 14.82 -4.84 -25.63
C GLU A 117 16.03 -4.58 -24.72
N PHE A 118 15.82 -4.54 -23.40
CA PHE A 118 16.84 -4.29 -22.40
C PHE A 118 16.98 -5.52 -21.47
N VAL A 119 18.20 -5.82 -21.05
CA VAL A 119 18.50 -6.96 -20.16
C VAL A 119 19.07 -6.43 -18.85
N CYS A 120 18.38 -6.65 -17.74
CA CYS A 120 18.87 -6.31 -16.41
C CYS A 120 19.79 -7.42 -15.88
N TYR A 121 21.10 -7.16 -15.81
CA TYR A 121 22.05 -7.99 -15.07
C TYR A 121 22.27 -7.40 -13.67
N GLY A 122 21.22 -7.41 -12.84
CA GLY A 122 21.20 -6.74 -11.55
C GLY A 122 20.91 -5.24 -11.65
N PHE A 123 20.91 -4.57 -10.49
CA PHE A 123 20.71 -3.13 -10.38
C PHE A 123 22.05 -2.40 -10.44
N PRO A 124 22.23 -1.38 -11.31
CA PRO A 124 21.26 -0.80 -12.26
C PRO A 124 21.14 -1.57 -13.59
N CYS A 125 19.96 -1.50 -14.23
CA CYS A 125 19.69 -2.10 -15.53
C CYS A 125 20.44 -1.35 -16.65
N MET A 126 21.49 -1.95 -17.23
CA MET A 126 22.24 -1.32 -18.33
C MET A 126 21.68 -1.70 -19.69
N ALA A 127 21.69 -0.76 -20.64
CA ALA A 127 21.34 -1.04 -22.04
C ALA A 127 22.32 -2.03 -22.67
N PRO A 128 21.87 -2.91 -23.59
CA PRO A 128 22.80 -3.70 -24.40
C PRO A 128 23.69 -2.74 -25.20
N SER A 129 25.01 -2.93 -25.10
CA SER A 129 25.98 -2.12 -25.84
C SER A 129 25.68 -2.18 -27.34
N PRO A 130 25.66 -1.04 -28.07
CA PRO A 130 25.51 -1.08 -29.52
C PRO A 130 26.70 -1.82 -30.12
N SER A 131 26.41 -2.89 -30.85
CA SER A 131 27.38 -3.66 -31.65
C SER A 131 27.78 -2.93 -32.92
#